data_AF-Q7PIL2-F1
#
_entry.id   AF-Q7PIL2-F1
#
_cell.length_a   1.000
_cell.length_b   1.000
_cell.length_c   1.000
_cell.angle_alpha   90.00
_cell.angle_beta   90.00
_cell.angle_gamma   90.00
#
_symmetry.space_group_name_H-M   'P 1'
#
loop_
_entity.id
_entity.type
_entity.pdbx_description
1 polymer ?
#
loop_
_entity_poly.entity_id
_entity_poly.type
_entity_poly.pdbx_seq_one_letter_code
_entity_poly.pdbx_strand_id
1 'polypeptide(L)'
;MSFRVVRSSKFRHVFGQALKREQCYDNIRVSKSSWDSTFCAVNPKFLAIIVESAGGGAFIVLPHNKVGRIAADHALVGGHKGPVLDIAWCPHNDNVIASGSEDCVVKVWQIPDGGLSRTLTEPVVDLVYHQRRVGLVLWHPSALNVLLTAGSDNLIVVWNVGTGEVLVRIDCHPDTIYSACWNWDGSQLVTTCKDKKIRILNPRNGEVLNEALAHEGSKATRAIFLRHGLIFTTGFNRSSERQYSLRAPDALGDPIVMVDLDTSNGVMFPLYDPDTNLIYLCGKGDSVIRYFEVTPEHPYVHYISQFQTPDSQRAIGMMPKRGCDVSTCEVARFYRLNNGGLCQVISMTVPRKSELFQEDLYPDTLADEASISAEDWISGADADPQLISLKGGYVSQAQSTTLTVTKKSNVLDKMAPKSGGPKTLSASTGGSAGASANGSPVTVNNGTSGGGGGSTSPANGTQQITIGGVSEQQFGELRTKFEEEFRKLKAIIVKHENRIRSLEATVKAMTDRGLTEVDGAGLAAPAATTGTSSSPAPASLPPTSDETTAQQQQIAAAGDGGGNYRNSTLEPDEV
;
A
#
# COMPACT_ATOMS: atom_id res chain seq x y z
N MET A 1 33.72 27.11 -11.81
CA MET A 1 32.28 26.81 -11.72
C MET A 1 32.09 25.37 -12.12
N SER A 2 31.74 24.49 -11.17
CA SER A 2 31.51 23.07 -11.47
C SER A 2 30.19 22.95 -12.22
N PHE A 3 30.23 22.48 -13.48
CA PHE A 3 29.04 22.09 -14.21
C PHE A 3 28.41 20.91 -13.49
N ARG A 4 27.45 21.19 -12.61
CA ARG A 4 26.64 20.17 -11.96
C ARG A 4 25.75 19.57 -13.05
N VAL A 5 26.15 18.41 -13.59
CA VAL A 5 25.34 17.66 -14.56
C VAL A 5 24.00 17.38 -13.90
N VAL A 6 22.94 18.04 -14.36
CA VAL A 6 21.59 17.85 -13.85
C VAL A 6 21.12 16.49 -14.35
N ARG A 7 20.72 15.60 -13.43
CA ARG A 7 20.16 14.30 -13.79
C ARG A 7 18.95 14.51 -14.70
N SER A 8 18.93 13.82 -15.83
CA SER A 8 17.75 13.81 -16.70
C SER A 8 16.67 12.94 -16.06
N SER A 9 15.51 13.53 -15.75
CA SER A 9 14.31 12.82 -15.34
C SER A 9 13.11 13.43 -16.04
N LYS A 10 12.28 12.57 -16.65
CA LYS A 10 11.00 12.99 -17.22
C LYS A 10 10.00 13.47 -16.17
N PHE A 11 10.23 13.13 -14.89
CA PHE A 11 9.39 13.52 -13.76
C PHE A 11 9.93 14.73 -12.99
N ARG A 12 11.08 15.29 -13.40
CA ARG A 12 11.74 16.43 -12.74
C ARG A 12 10.81 17.63 -12.50
N HIS A 13 9.85 17.82 -13.39
CA HIS A 13 8.92 18.95 -13.40
C HIS A 13 7.48 18.54 -13.08
N VAL A 14 7.27 17.35 -12.50
CA VAL A 14 5.96 17.01 -11.94
C VAL A 14 5.55 18.09 -10.95
N PHE A 15 4.31 18.55 -11.06
CA PHE A 15 3.74 19.51 -10.13
C PHE A 15 2.33 19.05 -9.72
N GLY A 16 1.95 19.42 -8.50
CA GLY A 16 0.61 19.18 -7.99
C GLY A 16 -0.28 20.41 -8.18
N GLN A 17 -1.54 20.20 -8.53
CA GLN A 17 -2.55 21.24 -8.63
C GLN A 17 -3.83 20.78 -7.93
N ALA A 18 -4.28 21.54 -6.94
CA ALA A 18 -5.60 21.33 -6.35
C ALA A 18 -6.70 21.75 -7.33
N LEU A 19 -7.73 20.94 -7.45
CA LEU A 19 -8.94 21.32 -8.18
C LEU A 19 -9.69 22.44 -7.44
N LYS A 20 -10.59 23.11 -8.17
CA LYS A 20 -11.44 24.13 -7.56
C LYS A 20 -12.38 23.50 -6.53
N ARG A 21 -12.84 24.28 -5.55
CA ARG A 21 -13.63 23.78 -4.42
C ARG A 21 -14.94 23.11 -4.88
N GLU A 22 -15.56 23.60 -5.93
CA GLU A 22 -16.77 23.03 -6.54
C GLU A 22 -16.54 21.65 -7.20
N GLN A 23 -15.29 21.29 -7.48
CA GLN A 23 -14.86 19.98 -7.99
C GLN A 23 -14.34 19.07 -6.87
N CYS A 24 -14.44 19.51 -5.61
CA CYS A 24 -14.03 18.80 -4.41
C CYS A 24 -15.27 18.31 -3.64
N TYR A 25 -15.07 17.57 -2.55
CA TYR A 25 -16.16 17.08 -1.70
C TYR A 25 -16.11 17.80 -0.37
N ASP A 26 -17.21 18.44 0.03
CA ASP A 26 -17.27 19.27 1.22
C ASP A 26 -18.29 18.72 2.22
N ASN A 27 -18.18 19.14 3.49
CA ASN A 27 -19.04 18.71 4.59
C ASN A 27 -18.95 17.20 4.91
N ILE A 28 -17.78 16.59 4.74
CA ILE A 28 -17.53 15.19 5.13
C ILE A 28 -17.09 15.11 6.59
N ARG A 29 -17.82 14.34 7.42
CA ARG A 29 -17.51 14.13 8.84
C ARG A 29 -16.47 13.03 9.04
N VAL A 30 -15.22 13.28 8.65
CA VAL A 30 -14.12 12.31 8.74
C VAL A 30 -13.92 11.77 10.16
N SER A 31 -13.58 10.49 10.28
CA SER A 31 -13.27 9.85 11.56
C SER A 31 -12.19 10.57 12.37
N LYS A 32 -12.44 10.76 13.66
CA LYS A 32 -11.50 11.30 14.66
C LYS A 32 -10.65 10.21 15.36
N SER A 33 -10.77 8.95 14.97
CA SER A 33 -9.94 7.85 15.50
C SER A 33 -8.44 8.11 15.33
N SER A 34 -7.63 7.84 16.35
CA SER A 34 -6.17 7.97 16.28
C SER A 34 -5.46 6.85 15.51
N TRP A 35 -6.22 5.92 14.92
CA TRP A 35 -5.67 4.80 14.16
C TRP A 35 -4.84 5.26 12.95
N ASP A 36 -3.69 4.65 12.73
CA ASP A 36 -2.81 4.97 11.61
C ASP A 36 -3.19 4.17 10.35
N SER A 37 -4.31 4.51 9.72
CA SER A 37 -4.62 4.11 8.34
C SER A 37 -4.94 5.35 7.51
N THR A 38 -5.02 5.21 6.19
CA THR A 38 -5.23 6.36 5.30
C THR A 38 -6.62 7.00 5.42
N PHE A 39 -7.60 6.31 6.01
CA PHE A 39 -9.01 6.71 6.18
C PHE A 39 -9.76 7.03 4.87
N CYS A 40 -9.11 6.85 3.73
CA CYS A 40 -9.62 7.21 2.42
C CYS A 40 -9.10 6.17 1.41
N ALA A 41 -10.02 5.61 0.64
CA ALA A 41 -9.73 4.66 -0.42
C ALA A 41 -10.51 5.08 -1.66
N VAL A 42 -9.89 4.98 -2.83
CA VAL A 42 -10.49 5.45 -4.09
C VAL A 42 -10.20 4.45 -5.20
N ASN A 43 -11.14 4.31 -6.13
CA ASN A 43 -10.98 3.57 -7.38
C ASN A 43 -11.59 4.39 -8.54
N PRO A 44 -11.60 3.89 -9.78
CA PRO A 44 -12.12 4.65 -10.92
C PRO A 44 -13.61 5.02 -10.85
N LYS A 45 -14.40 4.43 -9.96
CA LYS A 45 -15.85 4.69 -9.84
C LYS A 45 -16.21 5.52 -8.62
N PHE A 46 -15.55 5.25 -7.50
CA PHE A 46 -15.97 5.72 -6.19
C PHE A 46 -14.81 6.24 -5.33
N LEU A 47 -15.13 7.24 -4.52
CA LEU A 47 -14.38 7.67 -3.36
C LEU A 47 -15.02 7.10 -2.09
N ALA A 48 -14.25 6.45 -1.22
CA ALA A 48 -14.69 5.98 0.08
C ALA A 48 -13.89 6.65 1.20
N ILE A 49 -14.56 7.15 2.24
CA ILE A 49 -13.94 7.83 3.38
C ILE A 49 -14.56 7.32 4.68
N ILE A 50 -13.73 6.97 5.65
CA ILE A 50 -14.18 6.59 6.99
C ILE A 50 -14.72 7.81 7.73
N VAL A 51 -15.97 7.73 8.20
CA VAL A 51 -16.67 8.86 8.85
C VAL A 51 -17.02 8.54 10.30
N GLU A 52 -17.29 9.59 11.08
CA GLU A 52 -17.90 9.45 12.40
C GLU A 52 -19.36 8.98 12.26
N SER A 53 -19.77 8.07 13.15
CA SER A 53 -21.15 7.60 13.29
C SER A 53 -21.55 7.59 14.75
N ALA A 54 -22.81 7.94 15.05
CA ALA A 54 -23.30 8.08 16.42
C ALA A 54 -23.56 6.74 17.14
N GLY A 55 -23.53 5.61 16.43
CA GLY A 55 -23.99 4.31 16.97
C GLY A 55 -23.34 3.08 16.33
N GLY A 56 -22.05 3.14 16.01
CA GLY A 56 -21.30 2.03 15.40
C GLY A 56 -20.15 2.54 14.53
N GLY A 57 -19.80 1.78 13.50
CA GLY A 57 -18.82 2.19 12.48
C GLY A 57 -19.47 2.41 11.12
N ALA A 58 -19.02 3.47 10.43
CA ALA A 58 -19.48 3.75 9.07
C ALA A 58 -18.39 4.36 8.19
N PHE A 59 -18.58 4.24 6.89
CA PHE A 59 -17.83 5.00 5.88
C PHE A 59 -18.80 5.50 4.81
N ILE A 60 -18.48 6.64 4.20
CA ILE A 60 -19.24 7.20 3.07
C ILE A 60 -18.64 6.68 1.76
N VAL A 61 -19.49 6.45 0.76
CA VAL A 61 -19.07 6.09 -0.60
C VAL A 61 -19.73 7.03 -1.59
N LEU A 62 -18.94 7.74 -2.38
CA LEU A 62 -19.38 8.80 -3.29
C LEU A 62 -18.92 8.47 -4.72
N PRO A 63 -19.83 8.41 -5.70
CA PRO A 63 -19.46 8.47 -7.10
C PRO A 63 -18.68 9.75 -7.43
N HIS A 64 -17.75 9.70 -8.39
CA HIS A 64 -16.89 10.86 -8.70
C HIS A 64 -17.63 12.11 -9.19
N ASN A 65 -18.86 11.95 -9.67
CA ASN A 65 -19.70 13.07 -10.09
C ASN A 65 -20.48 13.74 -8.92
N LYS A 66 -20.42 13.18 -7.70
CA LYS A 66 -21.06 13.73 -6.49
C LYS A 66 -20.16 14.72 -5.76
N VAL A 67 -19.68 15.73 -6.47
CA VAL A 67 -18.86 16.83 -5.91
C VAL A 67 -19.74 17.92 -5.28
N GLY A 68 -19.11 18.84 -4.56
CA GLY A 68 -19.76 19.94 -3.84
C GLY A 68 -20.07 19.59 -2.38
N ARG A 69 -21.03 20.30 -1.79
CA ARG A 69 -21.43 20.13 -0.39
C ARG A 69 -22.27 18.86 -0.23
N ILE A 70 -21.73 17.86 0.45
CA ILE A 70 -22.42 16.61 0.73
C ILE A 70 -23.47 16.83 1.83
N ALA A 71 -24.68 16.30 1.63
CA ALA A 71 -25.76 16.39 2.60
C ALA A 71 -25.40 15.65 3.89
N ALA A 72 -25.79 16.19 5.05
CA ALA A 72 -25.42 15.62 6.34
C ALA A 72 -26.02 14.22 6.58
N ASP A 73 -27.17 13.95 5.95
CA ASP A 73 -27.94 12.70 5.95
C ASP A 73 -27.64 11.79 4.74
N HIS A 74 -26.55 12.06 4.00
CA HIS A 74 -26.15 11.21 2.89
C HIS A 74 -25.98 9.75 3.34
N ALA A 75 -26.44 8.82 2.50
CA ALA A 75 -26.39 7.39 2.77
C ALA A 75 -24.96 6.90 3.04
N LEU A 76 -24.82 6.04 4.05
CA LEU A 76 -23.51 5.48 4.45
C LEU A 76 -23.46 3.98 4.19
N VAL A 77 -22.26 3.41 4.24
CA VAL A 77 -22.11 1.98 4.55
C VAL A 77 -22.00 1.87 6.06
N GLY A 78 -23.02 1.32 6.70
CA GLY A 78 -23.18 1.30 8.15
C GLY A 78 -23.80 0.00 8.63
N GLY A 79 -22.95 -0.99 8.91
CA GLY A 79 -23.36 -2.25 9.55
C GLY A 79 -22.35 -2.76 10.59
N HIS A 80 -21.27 -2.03 10.83
CA HIS A 80 -20.31 -2.33 11.89
C HIS A 80 -20.83 -1.84 13.26
N LYS A 81 -20.55 -2.62 14.30
CA LYS A 81 -20.95 -2.31 15.69
C LYS A 81 -19.91 -1.44 16.42
N GLY A 82 -18.75 -1.23 15.82
CA GLY A 82 -17.68 -0.36 16.33
C GLY A 82 -17.02 0.42 15.21
N PRO A 83 -16.22 1.46 15.52
CA PRO A 83 -15.54 2.28 14.53
C PRO A 83 -14.84 1.47 13.44
N VAL A 84 -14.99 1.90 12.18
CA VAL A 84 -14.22 1.35 11.06
C VAL A 84 -12.80 1.91 11.15
N LEU A 85 -11.80 1.05 11.03
CA LEU A 85 -10.39 1.39 11.17
C LEU A 85 -9.65 1.40 9.84
N ASP A 86 -10.05 0.57 8.89
CA ASP A 86 -9.42 0.51 7.57
C ASP A 86 -10.42 0.07 6.49
N ILE A 87 -10.20 0.52 5.26
CA ILE A 87 -11.03 0.22 4.09
C ILE A 87 -10.17 0.03 2.85
N ALA A 88 -10.50 -0.96 2.01
CA ALA A 88 -9.76 -1.23 0.77
C ALA A 88 -10.68 -1.73 -0.35
N TRP A 89 -10.62 -1.04 -1.50
CA TRP A 89 -11.29 -1.49 -2.73
C TRP A 89 -10.63 -2.77 -3.25
N CYS A 90 -11.45 -3.69 -3.75
CA CYS A 90 -10.99 -4.87 -4.47
C CYS A 90 -10.32 -4.42 -5.78
N PRO A 91 -9.08 -4.86 -6.07
CA PRO A 91 -8.39 -4.49 -7.31
C PRO A 91 -9.07 -5.09 -8.55
N HIS A 92 -9.80 -6.19 -8.38
CA HIS A 92 -10.44 -6.95 -9.46
C HIS A 92 -11.95 -6.70 -9.61
N ASN A 93 -12.51 -5.77 -8.82
CA ASN A 93 -13.92 -5.38 -8.91
C ASN A 93 -14.14 -3.99 -8.30
N ASP A 94 -14.37 -3.00 -9.17
CA ASP A 94 -14.52 -1.60 -8.76
C ASP A 94 -15.80 -1.32 -7.93
N ASN A 95 -16.66 -2.32 -7.72
CA ASN A 95 -17.85 -2.22 -6.87
C ASN A 95 -17.69 -2.94 -5.53
N VAL A 96 -16.57 -3.63 -5.27
CA VAL A 96 -16.36 -4.38 -4.03
C VAL A 96 -15.37 -3.67 -3.12
N ILE A 97 -15.73 -3.49 -1.85
CA ILE A 97 -14.87 -2.88 -0.82
C ILE A 97 -14.89 -3.73 0.45
N ALA A 98 -13.72 -3.89 1.10
CA ALA A 98 -13.59 -4.50 2.41
C ALA A 98 -13.42 -3.43 3.49
N SER A 99 -13.91 -3.70 4.70
CA SER A 99 -13.73 -2.84 5.88
C SER A 99 -13.39 -3.63 7.14
N GLY A 100 -12.38 -3.20 7.88
CA GLY A 100 -12.01 -3.72 9.20
C GLY A 100 -12.45 -2.77 10.32
N SER A 101 -12.86 -3.31 11.46
CA SER A 101 -13.48 -2.53 12.54
C SER A 101 -13.00 -2.92 13.94
N GLU A 102 -13.24 -2.02 14.89
CA GLU A 102 -13.14 -2.27 16.33
C GLU A 102 -14.09 -3.35 16.85
N ASP A 103 -15.14 -3.70 16.10
CA ASP A 103 -16.02 -4.83 16.44
C ASP A 103 -15.40 -6.22 16.16
N CYS A 104 -14.13 -6.27 15.77
CA CYS A 104 -13.35 -7.48 15.48
C CYS A 104 -13.79 -8.23 14.22
N VAL A 105 -14.71 -7.67 13.43
CA VAL A 105 -15.20 -8.27 12.19
C VAL A 105 -14.64 -7.54 10.98
N VAL A 106 -14.36 -8.29 9.92
CA VAL A 106 -14.14 -7.73 8.58
C VAL A 106 -15.39 -7.96 7.74
N LYS A 107 -15.86 -6.90 7.08
CA LYS A 107 -17.06 -6.95 6.23
C LYS A 107 -16.68 -6.64 4.79
N VAL A 108 -17.26 -7.36 3.84
CA VAL A 108 -17.10 -7.08 2.40
C VAL A 108 -18.44 -6.63 1.83
N TRP A 109 -18.42 -5.57 1.04
CA TRP A 109 -19.61 -4.86 0.57
C TRP A 109 -19.63 -4.79 -0.95
N GLN A 110 -20.83 -4.89 -1.53
CA GLN A 110 -21.07 -4.59 -2.94
C GLN A 110 -21.76 -3.22 -3.03
N ILE A 111 -21.12 -2.28 -3.72
CA ILE A 111 -21.62 -0.93 -3.95
C ILE A 111 -22.36 -0.90 -5.29
N PRO A 112 -23.60 -0.37 -5.36
CA PRO A 112 -24.31 -0.20 -6.63
C PRO A 112 -23.61 0.81 -7.56
N ASP A 113 -23.71 0.62 -8.87
CA ASP A 113 -23.07 1.50 -9.87
C ASP A 113 -23.43 2.98 -9.74
N GLY A 114 -24.67 3.28 -9.36
CA GLY A 114 -25.14 4.65 -9.11
C GLY A 114 -24.73 5.24 -7.76
N GLY A 115 -23.96 4.51 -6.96
CA GLY A 115 -23.69 4.81 -5.55
C GLY A 115 -24.84 4.41 -4.62
N LEU A 116 -24.82 4.91 -3.40
CA LEU A 116 -25.79 4.55 -2.36
C LEU A 116 -27.06 5.40 -2.47
N SER A 117 -28.22 4.75 -2.54
CA SER A 117 -29.54 5.40 -2.44
C SER A 117 -30.13 5.34 -1.02
N ARG A 118 -29.65 4.41 -0.20
CA ARG A 118 -29.99 4.22 1.21
C ARG A 118 -28.76 3.69 1.94
N THR A 119 -28.72 3.88 3.26
CA THR A 119 -27.65 3.30 4.08
C THR A 119 -27.60 1.79 3.89
N LEU A 120 -26.41 1.28 3.53
CA LEU A 120 -26.15 -0.14 3.33
C LEU A 120 -25.72 -0.75 4.67
N THR A 121 -26.55 -1.63 5.22
CA THR A 121 -26.32 -2.30 6.51
C THR A 121 -25.88 -3.74 6.37
N GLU A 122 -26.26 -4.38 5.26
CA GLU A 122 -26.00 -5.80 4.98
C GLU A 122 -24.76 -5.96 4.09
N PRO A 123 -23.69 -6.58 4.60
CA PRO A 123 -22.54 -6.94 3.78
C PRO A 123 -22.81 -8.19 2.94
N VAL A 124 -21.98 -8.40 1.93
CA VAL A 124 -21.95 -9.62 1.12
C VAL A 124 -21.42 -10.79 1.95
N VAL A 125 -20.39 -10.55 2.77
CA VAL A 125 -19.85 -11.54 3.71
C VAL A 125 -19.29 -10.88 4.96
N ASP A 126 -19.49 -11.57 6.08
CA ASP A 126 -18.83 -11.33 7.37
C ASP A 126 -17.69 -12.34 7.55
N LEU A 127 -16.48 -11.83 7.74
CA LEU A 127 -15.28 -12.60 8.02
C LEU A 127 -14.97 -12.47 9.51
N VAL A 128 -15.27 -13.53 10.27
CA VAL A 128 -15.19 -13.54 11.73
C VAL A 128 -14.12 -14.52 12.17
N TYR A 129 -13.03 -13.99 12.72
CA TYR A 129 -11.93 -14.80 13.27
C TYR A 129 -11.14 -14.04 14.33
N HIS A 130 -10.80 -12.78 14.05
CA HIS A 130 -10.03 -11.95 14.97
C HIS A 130 -10.74 -11.75 16.30
N GLN A 131 -9.97 -11.71 17.39
CA GLN A 131 -10.46 -11.57 18.76
C GLN A 131 -10.27 -10.15 19.31
N ARG A 132 -9.66 -9.27 18.51
CA ARG A 132 -9.47 -7.85 18.78
C ARG A 132 -9.71 -7.07 17.49
N ARG A 133 -9.79 -5.74 17.62
CA ARG A 133 -10.02 -4.82 16.50
C ARG A 133 -9.16 -5.14 15.28
N VAL A 134 -9.77 -5.09 14.10
CA VAL A 134 -9.10 -5.31 12.82
C VAL A 134 -8.81 -3.98 12.17
N GLY A 135 -7.54 -3.67 12.00
CA GLY A 135 -7.11 -2.34 11.57
C GLY A 135 -6.27 -2.34 10.30
N LEU A 136 -6.17 -3.47 9.62
CA LEU A 136 -5.52 -3.62 8.34
C LEU A 136 -6.32 -4.59 7.47
N VAL A 137 -6.72 -4.12 6.28
CA VAL A 137 -7.36 -4.94 5.24
C VAL A 137 -6.64 -4.72 3.90
N LEU A 138 -6.22 -5.80 3.24
CA LEU A 138 -5.40 -5.72 2.03
C LEU A 138 -5.74 -6.84 1.05
N TRP A 139 -6.25 -6.50 -0.12
CA TRP A 139 -6.53 -7.46 -1.19
C TRP A 139 -5.24 -7.97 -1.84
N HIS A 140 -5.27 -9.22 -2.29
CA HIS A 140 -4.21 -9.80 -3.09
C HIS A 140 -4.13 -9.11 -4.47
N PRO A 141 -2.93 -8.84 -5.01
CA PRO A 141 -2.79 -8.11 -6.27
C PRO A 141 -3.24 -8.92 -7.50
N SER A 142 -3.02 -10.23 -7.50
CA SER A 142 -3.25 -11.09 -8.68
C SER A 142 -4.31 -12.19 -8.50
N ALA A 143 -4.70 -12.54 -7.26
CA ALA A 143 -5.50 -13.71 -6.98
C ALA A 143 -6.93 -13.30 -6.64
N LEU A 144 -7.89 -13.88 -7.34
CA LEU A 144 -9.30 -13.55 -7.19
C LEU A 144 -9.77 -13.85 -5.76
N ASN A 145 -10.51 -12.91 -5.15
CA ASN A 145 -11.13 -13.07 -3.83
C ASN A 145 -10.18 -13.32 -2.64
N VAL A 146 -8.86 -13.25 -2.82
CA VAL A 146 -7.92 -13.40 -1.71
C VAL A 146 -7.79 -12.07 -0.96
N LEU A 147 -8.10 -12.08 0.32
CA LEU A 147 -8.03 -10.90 1.20
C LEU A 147 -7.16 -11.22 2.43
N LEU A 148 -6.24 -10.32 2.77
CA LEU A 148 -5.46 -10.34 3.99
C LEU A 148 -6.06 -9.39 5.02
N THR A 149 -6.11 -9.82 6.27
CA THR A 149 -6.53 -9.01 7.42
C THR A 149 -5.52 -9.14 8.55
N ALA A 150 -5.29 -8.06 9.30
CA ALA A 150 -4.49 -8.11 10.52
C ALA A 150 -5.17 -7.39 11.69
N GLY A 151 -5.20 -8.06 12.84
CA GLY A 151 -5.86 -7.60 14.05
C GLY A 151 -4.89 -7.14 15.13
N SER A 152 -5.41 -6.44 16.13
CA SER A 152 -4.67 -6.15 17.37
C SER A 152 -4.48 -7.38 18.27
N ASP A 153 -4.93 -8.56 17.82
CA ASP A 153 -4.55 -9.88 18.34
C ASP A 153 -3.20 -10.37 17.78
N ASN A 154 -2.53 -9.53 16.99
CA ASN A 154 -1.22 -9.76 16.37
C ASN A 154 -1.21 -10.91 15.36
N LEU A 155 -2.39 -11.34 14.92
CA LEU A 155 -2.54 -12.36 13.90
C LEU A 155 -2.73 -11.72 12.52
N ILE A 156 -2.19 -12.40 11.51
CA ILE A 156 -2.56 -12.18 10.11
C ILE A 156 -3.42 -13.35 9.67
N VAL A 157 -4.52 -13.06 8.96
CA VAL A 157 -5.42 -14.05 8.40
C VAL A 157 -5.59 -13.77 6.92
N VAL A 158 -5.45 -14.81 6.11
CA VAL A 158 -5.72 -14.78 4.66
C VAL A 158 -7.01 -15.54 4.40
N TRP A 159 -7.90 -14.93 3.63
CA TRP A 159 -9.27 -15.39 3.39
C TRP A 159 -9.51 -15.64 1.91
N ASN A 160 -10.41 -16.59 1.61
CA ASN A 160 -11.13 -16.60 0.35
C ASN A 160 -12.50 -15.95 0.59
N VAL A 161 -12.68 -14.74 0.09
CA VAL A 161 -13.92 -13.97 0.25
C VAL A 161 -15.10 -14.61 -0.48
N GLY A 162 -14.85 -15.33 -1.58
CA GLY A 162 -15.89 -16.03 -2.35
C GLY A 162 -16.50 -17.22 -1.60
N THR A 163 -15.81 -17.77 -0.60
CA THR A 163 -16.33 -18.86 0.26
C THR A 163 -16.56 -18.42 1.70
N GLY A 164 -15.93 -17.32 2.14
CA GLY A 164 -15.87 -16.88 3.53
C GLY A 164 -14.93 -17.72 4.40
N GLU A 165 -14.10 -18.58 3.80
CA GLU A 165 -13.19 -19.49 4.51
C GLU A 165 -11.84 -18.82 4.80
N VAL A 166 -11.26 -19.16 5.96
CA VAL A 166 -9.85 -18.86 6.26
C VAL A 166 -8.98 -19.80 5.45
N LEU A 167 -8.09 -19.25 4.62
CA LEU A 167 -7.07 -20.01 3.89
C LEU A 167 -5.84 -20.25 4.76
N VAL A 168 -5.34 -19.21 5.42
CA VAL A 168 -4.10 -19.25 6.20
C VAL A 168 -4.24 -18.37 7.44
N ARG A 169 -3.66 -18.84 8.55
CA ARG A 169 -3.42 -18.05 9.77
C ARG A 169 -1.92 -17.98 9.99
N ILE A 170 -1.41 -16.77 10.18
CA ILE A 170 0.01 -16.51 10.45
C ILE A 170 0.13 -15.90 11.85
N ASP A 171 0.94 -16.53 12.68
CA ASP A 171 1.14 -16.20 14.10
C ASP A 171 2.64 -16.14 14.41
N CYS A 172 3.32 -15.18 13.77
CA CYS A 172 4.76 -14.96 13.94
C CYS A 172 5.09 -13.61 14.59
N HIS A 173 4.10 -12.74 14.80
CA HIS A 173 4.31 -11.38 15.32
C HIS A 173 4.04 -11.34 16.83
N PRO A 174 5.04 -10.96 17.65
CA PRO A 174 4.88 -10.93 19.11
C PRO A 174 4.13 -9.69 19.62
N ASP A 175 3.91 -8.68 18.78
CA ASP A 175 3.26 -7.42 19.13
C ASP A 175 2.51 -6.87 17.90
N THR A 176 1.96 -5.67 18.04
CA THR A 176 1.09 -5.01 17.08
C THR A 176 1.73 -4.93 15.70
N ILE A 177 1.03 -5.45 14.70
CA ILE A 177 1.40 -5.32 13.29
C ILE A 177 1.03 -3.92 12.82
N TYR A 178 2.01 -3.15 12.34
CA TYR A 178 1.79 -1.79 11.88
C TYR A 178 1.44 -1.72 10.40
N SER A 179 2.06 -2.56 9.56
CA SER A 179 1.76 -2.62 8.14
C SER A 179 2.05 -3.99 7.55
N ALA A 180 1.40 -4.25 6.41
CA ALA A 180 1.62 -5.40 5.56
C ALA A 180 1.51 -4.95 4.10
N CYS A 181 2.27 -5.56 3.19
CA CYS A 181 2.22 -5.28 1.76
C CYS A 181 2.59 -6.54 0.97
N TRP A 182 1.76 -6.92 0.00
CA TRP A 182 2.06 -7.97 -0.97
C TRP A 182 3.17 -7.51 -1.91
N ASN A 183 4.04 -8.42 -2.34
CA ASN A 183 4.89 -8.17 -3.51
C ASN A 183 4.04 -8.21 -4.81
N TRP A 184 4.69 -8.01 -5.95
CA TRP A 184 4.01 -7.79 -7.23
C TRP A 184 3.05 -8.92 -7.65
N ASP A 185 3.49 -10.17 -7.57
CA ASP A 185 2.73 -11.38 -7.90
C ASP A 185 1.93 -11.93 -6.70
N GLY A 186 2.15 -11.40 -5.50
CA GLY A 186 1.56 -11.84 -4.24
C GLY A 186 2.11 -13.17 -3.71
N SER A 187 3.30 -13.60 -4.16
CA SER A 187 4.00 -14.76 -3.60
C SER A 187 4.64 -14.49 -2.23
N GLN A 188 4.86 -13.22 -1.88
CA GLN A 188 5.50 -12.81 -0.62
C GLN A 188 4.75 -11.66 0.06
N LEU A 189 4.93 -11.57 1.38
CA LEU A 189 4.40 -10.48 2.19
C LEU A 189 5.51 -9.81 2.99
N VAL A 190 5.59 -8.48 2.95
CA VAL A 190 6.43 -7.70 3.86
C VAL A 190 5.56 -7.14 4.99
N THR A 191 6.01 -7.27 6.23
CA THR A 191 5.28 -6.80 7.41
C THR A 191 6.19 -6.02 8.36
N THR A 192 5.62 -5.09 9.11
CA THR A 192 6.31 -4.33 10.16
C THR A 192 5.56 -4.48 11.48
N CYS A 193 6.32 -4.54 12.58
CA CYS A 193 5.77 -4.82 13.90
C CYS A 193 6.30 -3.85 14.95
N LYS A 194 5.56 -3.70 16.06
CA LYS A 194 5.93 -2.90 17.22
C LYS A 194 7.20 -3.36 17.94
N ASP A 195 7.63 -4.60 17.69
CA ASP A 195 8.96 -5.11 18.05
C ASP A 195 10.12 -4.48 17.24
N LYS A 196 9.81 -3.51 16.36
CA LYS A 196 10.72 -2.79 15.46
C LYS A 196 11.27 -3.62 14.30
N LYS A 197 10.81 -4.86 14.14
CA LYS A 197 11.28 -5.73 13.07
C LYS A 197 10.44 -5.59 11.82
N ILE A 198 11.11 -5.76 10.68
CA ILE A 198 10.53 -6.00 9.38
C ILE A 198 10.72 -7.47 9.02
N ARG A 199 9.68 -8.10 8.45
CA ARG A 199 9.71 -9.51 8.06
C ARG A 199 9.21 -9.69 6.64
N ILE A 200 9.89 -10.55 5.89
CA ILE A 200 9.40 -11.10 4.63
C ILE A 200 8.89 -12.50 4.93
N LEU A 201 7.64 -12.77 4.55
CA LEU A 201 6.93 -14.00 4.86
C LEU A 201 6.51 -14.70 3.57
N ASN A 202 6.44 -16.02 3.61
CA ASN A 202 5.61 -16.79 2.70
C ASN A 202 4.17 -16.80 3.26
N PRO A 203 3.21 -16.16 2.59
CA PRO A 203 1.86 -15.98 3.10
C PRO A 203 0.97 -17.23 2.98
N ARG A 204 1.41 -18.28 2.25
CA ARG A 204 0.67 -19.55 2.10
C ARG A 204 0.87 -20.50 3.26
N ASN A 205 2.01 -20.41 3.94
CA ASN A 205 2.36 -21.30 5.05
C ASN A 205 2.73 -20.53 6.34
N GLY A 206 2.88 -19.20 6.27
CA GLY A 206 3.26 -18.36 7.41
C GLY A 206 4.75 -18.39 7.77
N GLU A 207 5.59 -18.99 6.93
CA GLU A 207 7.03 -19.08 7.16
C GLU A 207 7.69 -17.70 7.06
N VAL A 208 8.56 -17.38 8.04
CA VAL A 208 9.39 -16.17 8.02
C VAL A 208 10.62 -16.46 7.16
N LEU A 209 10.67 -15.88 5.96
CA LEU A 209 11.77 -16.05 5.01
C LEU A 209 12.99 -15.18 5.36
N ASN A 210 12.72 -13.95 5.82
CA ASN A 210 13.77 -13.03 6.27
C ASN A 210 13.23 -12.09 7.37
N GLU A 211 14.10 -11.66 8.27
CA GLU A 211 13.77 -10.77 9.38
C GLU A 211 14.95 -9.84 9.69
N ALA A 212 14.67 -8.57 9.92
CA ALA A 212 15.67 -7.61 10.36
C ALA A 212 15.07 -6.47 11.20
N LEU A 213 15.93 -5.66 11.84
CA LEU A 213 15.51 -4.39 12.41
C LEU A 213 15.17 -3.40 11.28
N ALA A 214 14.00 -2.77 11.36
CA ALA A 214 13.56 -1.80 10.36
C ALA A 214 14.12 -0.41 10.69
N HIS A 215 13.62 0.21 11.75
CA HIS A 215 14.04 1.52 12.22
C HIS A 215 14.20 1.47 13.74
N GLU A 216 15.11 2.29 14.30
CA GLU A 216 15.42 2.23 15.73
C GLU A 216 14.37 2.89 16.63
N GLY A 217 13.58 3.81 16.07
CA GLY A 217 12.52 4.53 16.78
C GLY A 217 11.39 3.61 17.28
N SER A 218 10.63 4.11 18.25
CA SER A 218 9.53 3.36 18.88
C SER A 218 8.18 3.50 18.18
N LYS A 219 8.06 4.48 17.27
CA LYS A 219 6.82 4.79 16.54
C LYS A 219 6.59 3.84 15.36
N ALA A 220 5.38 3.84 14.84
CA ALA A 220 4.98 2.92 13.78
C ALA A 220 5.83 3.08 12.51
N THR A 221 6.23 1.93 11.97
CA THR A 221 6.99 1.81 10.72
C THR A 221 6.05 1.31 9.62
N ARG A 222 6.18 1.81 8.39
CA ARG A 222 5.54 1.25 7.19
C ARG A 222 6.58 0.59 6.30
N ALA A 223 6.18 -0.48 5.62
CA ALA A 223 6.96 -1.09 4.56
C ALA A 223 6.06 -1.43 3.36
N ILE A 224 6.57 -1.18 2.16
CA ILE A 224 5.93 -1.58 0.91
C ILE A 224 6.95 -2.28 0.01
N PHE A 225 6.49 -3.26 -0.75
CA PHE A 225 7.24 -3.72 -1.92
C PHE A 225 7.11 -2.71 -3.05
N LEU A 226 8.19 -2.55 -3.80
CA LEU A 226 8.20 -1.88 -5.09
C LEU A 226 8.05 -2.92 -6.20
N ARG A 227 7.68 -2.49 -7.41
CA ARG A 227 7.40 -3.39 -8.55
C ARG A 227 8.55 -4.36 -8.85
N HIS A 228 9.79 -3.91 -8.65
CA HIS A 228 11.00 -4.68 -8.92
C HIS A 228 11.50 -5.51 -7.72
N GLY A 229 10.69 -5.66 -6.67
CA GLY A 229 11.00 -6.46 -5.49
C GLY A 229 11.76 -5.73 -4.38
N LEU A 230 12.35 -4.55 -4.62
CA LEU A 230 12.92 -3.73 -3.55
C LEU A 230 11.86 -3.34 -2.52
N ILE A 231 12.28 -3.07 -1.30
CA ILE A 231 11.39 -2.70 -0.19
C ILE A 231 11.67 -1.26 0.20
N PHE A 232 10.63 -0.43 0.23
CA PHE A 232 10.70 0.93 0.75
C PHE A 232 10.04 0.99 2.11
N THR A 233 10.73 1.57 3.08
CA THR A 233 10.21 1.72 4.45
C THR A 233 10.18 3.17 4.88
N THR A 234 9.23 3.49 5.75
CA THR A 234 9.18 4.76 6.48
C THR A 234 9.12 4.45 7.96
N GLY A 235 9.80 5.23 8.78
CA GLY A 235 9.84 5.02 10.21
C GLY A 235 10.47 6.20 10.92
N PHE A 236 11.03 5.95 12.10
CA PHE A 236 11.62 6.98 12.94
C PHE A 236 12.98 6.53 13.45
N ASN A 237 13.91 7.46 13.58
CA ASN A 237 15.20 7.21 14.22
C ASN A 237 15.07 7.24 15.75
N ARG A 238 16.17 6.98 16.46
CA ARG A 238 16.22 7.01 17.93
C ARG A 238 15.84 8.37 18.52
N SER A 239 16.16 9.44 17.80
CA SER A 239 15.84 10.84 18.13
C SER A 239 14.43 11.25 17.71
N SER A 240 13.59 10.30 17.25
CA SER A 240 12.22 10.53 16.76
C SER A 240 12.11 11.39 15.49
N GLU A 241 13.17 11.49 14.69
CA GLU A 241 13.11 12.07 13.34
C GLU A 241 12.53 11.05 12.37
N ARG A 242 11.65 11.50 11.47
CA ARG A 242 11.11 10.66 10.39
C ARG A 242 12.23 10.31 9.43
N GLN A 243 12.27 9.06 9.00
CA GLN A 243 13.24 8.57 8.03
C GLN A 243 12.54 7.67 7.01
N TYR A 244 13.16 7.55 5.84
CA TYR A 244 12.85 6.48 4.90
C TYR A 244 14.08 5.61 4.66
N SER A 245 13.87 4.38 4.19
CA SER A 245 14.95 3.56 3.66
C SER A 245 14.52 2.74 2.46
N LEU A 246 15.48 2.40 1.59
CA LEU A 246 15.32 1.45 0.50
C LEU A 246 16.18 0.22 0.81
N ARG A 247 15.62 -0.98 0.64
CA ARG A 247 16.25 -2.24 1.05
C ARG A 247 16.10 -3.29 -0.06
N ALA A 248 17.08 -4.17 -0.15
CA ALA A 248 16.95 -5.38 -0.94
C ALA A 248 16.35 -6.52 -0.08
N PRO A 249 15.49 -7.40 -0.63
CA PRO A 249 14.89 -8.50 0.12
C PRO A 249 15.89 -9.47 0.77
N ASP A 250 17.03 -9.68 0.12
CA ASP A 250 18.13 -10.55 0.57
C ASP A 250 19.08 -9.85 1.56
N ALA A 251 19.08 -8.51 1.60
CA ALA A 251 19.87 -7.69 2.52
C ALA A 251 18.98 -6.80 3.41
N LEU A 252 17.93 -7.38 4.01
CA LEU A 252 16.89 -6.62 4.71
C LEU A 252 17.43 -5.78 5.89
N GLY A 253 18.50 -6.23 6.55
CA GLY A 253 19.15 -5.53 7.66
C GLY A 253 20.14 -4.44 7.24
N ASP A 254 20.55 -4.40 5.97
CA ASP A 254 21.53 -3.44 5.43
C ASP A 254 20.86 -2.57 4.35
N PRO A 255 20.29 -1.41 4.71
CA PRO A 255 19.56 -0.58 3.77
C PRO A 255 20.48 -0.01 2.69
N ILE A 256 20.06 -0.12 1.42
CA ILE A 256 20.71 0.50 0.25
C ILE A 256 20.87 2.02 0.48
N VAL A 257 19.83 2.64 1.04
CA VAL A 257 19.87 4.02 1.50
C VAL A 257 18.95 4.18 2.69
N MET A 258 19.34 4.99 3.66
CA MET A 258 18.51 5.43 4.78
C MET A 258 18.72 6.95 4.96
N VAL A 259 17.62 7.70 5.01
CA VAL A 259 17.67 9.17 5.00
C VAL A 259 16.68 9.73 6.01
N ASP A 260 17.18 10.59 6.91
CA ASP A 260 16.36 11.39 7.81
C ASP A 260 15.68 12.54 7.04
N LEU A 261 14.43 12.85 7.40
CA LEU A 261 13.59 13.83 6.71
C LEU A 261 13.34 15.07 7.57
N ASP A 262 12.60 14.91 8.67
CA ASP A 262 12.19 15.99 9.57
C ASP A 262 11.78 15.44 10.94
N THR A 263 11.53 16.33 11.90
CA THR A 263 11.19 16.00 13.30
C THR A 263 9.68 15.88 13.56
N SER A 264 8.85 15.75 12.51
CA SER A 264 7.39 15.70 12.69
C SER A 264 6.94 14.38 13.30
N ASN A 265 5.78 14.38 13.98
CA ASN A 265 5.33 13.21 14.73
C ASN A 265 4.48 12.20 13.95
N GLY A 266 3.86 12.61 12.84
CA GLY A 266 2.91 11.79 12.09
C GLY A 266 3.57 10.61 11.37
N VAL A 267 2.97 9.42 11.49
CA VAL A 267 3.37 8.23 10.72
C VAL A 267 3.21 8.54 9.23
N MET A 268 4.25 8.21 8.47
CA MET A 268 4.33 8.56 7.05
C MET A 268 3.92 7.38 6.19
N PHE A 269 2.89 7.56 5.37
CA PHE A 269 2.41 6.55 4.43
C PHE A 269 3.18 6.68 3.10
N PRO A 270 3.92 5.63 2.68
CA PRO A 270 4.48 5.59 1.33
C PRO A 270 3.40 5.15 0.34
N LEU A 271 2.93 6.09 -0.48
CA LEU A 271 2.00 5.83 -1.57
C LEU A 271 2.82 5.69 -2.86
N TYR A 272 2.89 4.49 -3.43
CA TYR A 272 3.77 4.14 -4.53
C TYR A 272 3.01 3.90 -5.82
N ASP A 273 3.49 4.50 -6.90
CA ASP A 273 3.03 4.27 -8.26
C ASP A 273 4.01 3.34 -9.01
N PRO A 274 3.63 2.08 -9.25
CA PRO A 274 4.50 1.08 -9.87
C PRO A 274 4.85 1.37 -11.34
N ASP A 275 4.06 2.18 -12.03
CA ASP A 275 4.26 2.46 -13.46
C ASP A 275 5.33 3.53 -13.69
N THR A 276 5.43 4.49 -12.76
CA THR A 276 6.36 5.62 -12.86
C THR A 276 7.55 5.51 -11.92
N ASN A 277 7.51 4.58 -10.97
CA ASN A 277 8.43 4.47 -9.84
C ASN A 277 8.45 5.73 -8.94
N LEU A 278 7.34 6.47 -8.89
CA LEU A 278 7.18 7.59 -7.99
C LEU A 278 6.65 7.12 -6.63
N ILE A 279 7.25 7.65 -5.56
CA ILE A 279 6.80 7.46 -4.18
C ILE A 279 6.38 8.82 -3.63
N TYR A 280 5.18 8.87 -3.07
CA TYR A 280 4.60 10.02 -2.40
C TYR A 280 4.54 9.73 -0.90
N LEU A 281 5.12 10.63 -0.11
CA LEU A 281 5.19 10.52 1.34
C LEU A 281 4.27 11.54 1.98
N CYS A 282 3.30 11.05 2.75
CA CYS A 282 2.27 11.85 3.39
C CYS A 282 2.02 11.30 4.80
N GLY A 283 1.86 12.14 5.81
CA GLY A 283 1.50 11.71 7.17
C GLY A 283 0.26 12.42 7.70
N LYS A 284 -0.50 11.77 8.60
CA LYS A 284 -1.59 12.46 9.30
C LYS A 284 -1.04 13.66 10.06
N GLY A 285 -1.70 14.81 9.93
CA GLY A 285 -1.24 16.08 10.50
C GLY A 285 -0.30 16.88 9.60
N ASP A 286 0.25 16.29 8.53
CA ASP A 286 1.09 17.03 7.59
C ASP A 286 0.25 17.93 6.69
N SER A 287 0.84 19.03 6.25
CA SER A 287 0.31 19.90 5.19
C SER A 287 1.07 19.76 3.88
N VAL A 288 1.88 18.69 3.76
CA VAL A 288 2.75 18.44 2.61
C VAL A 288 2.60 17.02 2.07
N ILE A 289 2.70 16.90 0.75
CA ILE A 289 2.94 15.66 0.03
C ILE A 289 4.32 15.77 -0.60
N ARG A 290 5.31 15.03 -0.10
CA ARG A 290 6.67 14.99 -0.70
C ARG A 290 6.75 13.85 -1.70
N TYR A 291 7.42 14.05 -2.84
CA TYR A 291 7.51 13.00 -3.84
C TYR A 291 8.91 12.80 -4.40
N PHE A 292 9.21 11.52 -4.64
CA PHE A 292 10.51 10.99 -4.96
C PHE A 292 10.40 10.05 -6.16
N GLU A 293 11.48 9.91 -6.90
CA GLU A 293 11.63 8.88 -7.94
C GLU A 293 12.63 7.84 -7.49
N VAL A 294 12.27 6.57 -7.60
CA VAL A 294 13.18 5.46 -7.35
C VAL A 294 13.79 5.00 -8.67
N THR A 295 15.12 4.93 -8.71
CA THR A 295 15.89 4.54 -9.90
C THR A 295 17.06 3.63 -9.49
N PRO A 296 17.65 2.86 -10.42
CA PRO A 296 18.86 2.09 -10.14
C PRO A 296 20.13 2.96 -10.00
N GLU A 297 20.04 4.28 -10.22
CA GLU A 297 21.17 5.20 -10.13
C GLU A 297 21.26 5.83 -8.73
N HIS A 298 22.44 5.77 -8.11
CA HIS A 298 22.72 6.44 -6.84
C HIS A 298 22.30 7.94 -6.88
N PRO A 299 21.65 8.50 -5.84
CA PRO A 299 21.37 7.91 -4.51
C PRO A 299 20.14 7.00 -4.44
N TYR A 300 19.67 6.45 -5.57
CA TYR A 300 18.56 5.51 -5.74
C TYR A 300 17.18 6.12 -5.51
N VAL A 301 16.99 6.84 -4.40
CA VAL A 301 15.78 7.59 -4.09
C VAL A 301 16.07 9.08 -4.32
N HIS A 302 15.41 9.66 -5.32
CA HIS A 302 15.68 11.03 -5.74
C HIS A 302 14.50 11.92 -5.40
N TYR A 303 14.70 12.89 -4.50
CA TYR A 303 13.70 13.91 -4.23
C TYR A 303 13.39 14.72 -5.49
N ILE A 304 12.11 14.86 -5.84
CA ILE A 304 11.66 15.70 -6.95
C ILE A 304 11.25 17.06 -6.40
N SER A 305 10.19 17.08 -5.58
CA SER A 305 9.56 18.29 -5.04
C SER A 305 8.53 17.91 -3.97
N GLN A 306 7.77 18.90 -3.49
CA GLN A 306 6.66 18.73 -2.57
C GLN A 306 5.46 19.59 -3.01
N PHE A 307 4.25 19.12 -2.69
CA PHE A 307 3.02 19.87 -2.83
C PHE A 307 2.55 20.30 -1.43
N GLN A 308 2.28 21.59 -1.25
CA GLN A 308 1.94 22.20 0.04
C GLN A 308 0.46 22.62 0.05
N THR A 309 -0.25 22.28 1.12
CA THR A 309 -1.59 22.77 1.43
C THR A 309 -1.55 23.73 2.62
N PRO A 310 -2.56 24.62 2.78
CA PRO A 310 -2.63 25.50 3.95
C PRO A 310 -3.00 24.74 5.23
N ASP A 311 -3.82 23.69 5.12
CA ASP A 311 -4.30 22.92 6.27
C ASP A 311 -3.55 21.60 6.43
N SER A 312 -3.69 20.97 7.61
CA SER A 312 -3.19 19.62 7.89
C SER A 312 -4.15 18.51 7.43
N GLN A 313 -3.60 17.45 6.85
CA GLN A 313 -4.36 16.33 6.32
C GLN A 313 -4.79 15.38 7.44
N ARG A 314 -5.97 14.79 7.25
CA ARG A 314 -6.59 13.82 8.15
C ARG A 314 -6.79 12.46 7.51
N ALA A 315 -7.12 12.46 6.23
CA ALA A 315 -7.21 11.26 5.39
C ALA A 315 -6.60 11.55 4.02
N ILE A 316 -6.10 10.52 3.35
CA ILE A 316 -5.53 10.65 2.00
C ILE A 316 -5.73 9.37 1.20
N GLY A 317 -6.34 9.46 0.03
CA GLY A 317 -6.44 8.35 -0.92
C GLY A 317 -5.63 8.66 -2.18
N MET A 318 -5.09 7.64 -2.84
CA MET A 318 -4.45 7.77 -4.15
C MET A 318 -5.23 6.97 -5.18
N MET A 319 -5.58 7.62 -6.29
CA MET A 319 -6.27 7.02 -7.42
C MET A 319 -5.39 5.94 -8.09
N PRO A 320 -5.90 4.71 -8.31
CA PRO A 320 -5.25 3.73 -9.18
C PRO A 320 -5.10 4.30 -10.59
N LYS A 321 -4.05 3.88 -11.32
CA LYS A 321 -3.72 4.45 -12.63
C LYS A 321 -4.90 4.45 -13.62
N ARG A 322 -5.76 3.42 -13.57
CA ARG A 322 -7.01 3.30 -14.36
C ARG A 322 -7.95 4.50 -14.25
N GLY A 323 -7.89 5.28 -13.16
CA GLY A 323 -8.70 6.48 -12.95
C GLY A 323 -7.98 7.81 -13.15
N CYS A 324 -6.71 7.79 -13.59
CA CYS A 324 -5.97 8.99 -13.94
C CYS A 324 -6.36 9.52 -15.32
N ASP A 325 -6.36 10.84 -15.48
CA ASP A 325 -6.61 11.49 -16.77
C ASP A 325 -5.33 11.52 -17.62
N VAL A 326 -5.19 10.50 -18.47
CA VAL A 326 -4.02 10.36 -19.35
C VAL A 326 -3.93 11.45 -20.43
N SER A 327 -5.05 12.13 -20.75
CA SER A 327 -5.08 13.18 -21.78
C SER A 327 -4.38 14.46 -21.32
N THR A 328 -4.37 14.71 -20.01
CA THR A 328 -3.74 15.87 -19.40
C THR A 328 -2.37 15.57 -18.79
N CYS A 329 -1.81 14.39 -19.06
CA CYS A 329 -0.55 13.91 -18.47
C CYS A 329 -0.60 13.83 -16.93
N GLU A 330 -1.78 13.57 -16.36
CA GLU A 330 -1.94 13.26 -14.93
C GLU A 330 -1.32 11.89 -14.63
N VAL A 331 -0.31 11.85 -13.76
CA VAL A 331 0.39 10.62 -13.38
C VAL A 331 -0.07 10.08 -12.02
N ALA A 332 -0.64 10.92 -11.17
CA ALA A 332 -1.27 10.52 -9.90
C ALA A 332 -2.38 11.52 -9.53
N ARG A 333 -3.39 11.05 -8.79
CA ARG A 333 -4.44 11.90 -8.23
C ARG A 333 -4.68 11.57 -6.77
N PHE A 334 -4.65 12.56 -5.90
CA PHE A 334 -4.88 12.42 -4.46
C PHE A 334 -6.24 12.97 -4.04
N TYR A 335 -6.86 12.29 -3.08
CA TYR A 335 -8.09 12.70 -2.40
C TYR A 335 -7.74 12.98 -0.94
N ARG A 336 -7.39 14.23 -0.67
CA ARG A 336 -6.82 14.66 0.61
C ARG A 336 -7.89 15.39 1.42
N LEU A 337 -8.19 14.87 2.61
CA LEU A 337 -9.23 15.38 3.50
C LEU A 337 -8.60 16.10 4.68
N ASN A 338 -9.07 17.31 5.01
CA ASN A 338 -8.68 18.02 6.23
C ASN A 338 -9.65 17.74 7.40
N ASN A 339 -9.30 18.21 8.59
CA ASN A 339 -10.19 18.13 9.76
C ASN A 339 -11.48 18.94 9.62
N GLY A 340 -11.53 19.91 8.70
CA GLY A 340 -12.71 20.72 8.41
C GLY A 340 -13.74 20.02 7.52
N GLY A 341 -13.45 18.80 7.05
CA GLY A 341 -14.36 18.01 6.22
C GLY A 341 -14.32 18.31 4.73
N LEU A 342 -13.32 19.07 4.27
CA LEU A 342 -13.07 19.30 2.85
C LEU A 342 -12.09 18.25 2.31
N CYS A 343 -12.59 17.38 1.43
CA CYS A 343 -11.78 16.47 0.61
C CYS A 343 -11.37 17.19 -0.67
N GLN A 344 -10.15 17.71 -0.68
CA GLN A 344 -9.53 18.34 -1.84
C GLN A 344 -8.98 17.27 -2.79
N VAL A 345 -9.30 17.42 -4.07
CA VAL A 345 -8.73 16.59 -5.14
C VAL A 345 -7.48 17.29 -5.68
N ILE A 346 -6.36 16.58 -5.73
CA ILE A 346 -5.06 17.09 -6.17
C ILE A 346 -4.57 16.25 -7.35
N SER A 347 -4.37 16.88 -8.49
CA SER A 347 -3.81 16.26 -9.70
C SER A 347 -2.30 16.45 -9.73
N MET A 348 -1.53 15.39 -9.95
CA MET A 348 -0.09 15.44 -10.17
C MET A 348 0.18 15.26 -11.66
N THR A 349 0.75 16.29 -12.29
CA THR A 349 0.86 16.37 -13.76
C THR A 349 2.31 16.44 -14.20
N VAL A 350 2.67 15.68 -15.23
CA VAL A 350 3.92 15.86 -15.97
C VAL A 350 3.66 16.88 -17.09
N PRO A 351 4.29 18.06 -17.08
CA PRO A 351 4.05 19.05 -18.13
C PRO A 351 4.58 18.56 -19.49
N ARG A 352 3.67 18.31 -20.44
CA ARG A 352 3.97 17.97 -21.83
C ARG A 352 3.25 18.94 -22.77
N LYS A 353 3.86 19.18 -23.94
CA LYS A 353 3.29 20.01 -25.01
C LYS A 353 2.79 19.12 -26.16
N SER A 354 1.97 18.13 -25.84
CA SER A 354 1.44 17.20 -26.83
C SER A 354 0.06 16.71 -26.38
N GLU A 355 -0.86 16.63 -27.34
CA GLU A 355 -2.18 16.02 -27.16
C GLU A 355 -2.16 14.52 -27.50
N LEU A 356 -1.03 14.01 -27.99
CA LEU A 356 -0.86 12.58 -28.27
C LEU A 356 -0.71 11.81 -26.95
N PHE A 357 -1.15 10.56 -26.96
CA PHE A 357 -0.93 9.65 -25.85
C PHE A 357 0.57 9.49 -25.55
N GLN A 358 0.97 9.73 -24.30
CA GLN A 358 2.36 9.69 -23.87
C GLN A 358 2.74 8.27 -23.40
N GLU A 359 3.08 7.39 -24.34
CA GLU A 359 3.43 5.98 -24.04
C GLU A 359 4.58 5.85 -23.03
N ASP A 360 5.49 6.82 -22.96
CA ASP A 360 6.57 6.81 -21.99
C ASP A 360 6.10 7.10 -20.56
N LEU A 361 4.98 7.81 -20.36
CA LEU A 361 4.41 8.08 -19.03
C LEU A 361 3.44 6.99 -18.58
N TYR A 362 2.87 6.26 -19.53
CA TYR A 362 1.80 5.30 -19.33
C TYR A 362 2.18 3.95 -19.95
N PRO A 363 3.13 3.20 -19.34
CA PRO A 363 3.28 1.79 -19.67
C PRO A 363 1.98 1.03 -19.33
N ASP A 364 1.89 -0.22 -19.78
CA ASP A 364 0.76 -1.07 -19.40
C ASP A 364 0.69 -1.19 -17.87
N THR A 365 -0.50 -0.94 -17.33
CA THR A 365 -0.77 -0.81 -15.89
C THR A 365 -1.66 -1.94 -15.40
N LEU A 366 -1.82 -2.06 -14.08
CA LEU A 366 -2.68 -3.06 -13.45
C LEU A 366 -4.11 -3.03 -13.99
N ALA A 367 -4.56 -4.17 -14.49
CA ALA A 367 -5.93 -4.41 -14.92
C ALA A 367 -6.91 -4.50 -13.73
N ASP A 368 -8.20 -4.59 -14.04
CA ASP A 368 -9.28 -4.91 -13.10
C ASP A 368 -9.64 -6.39 -13.09
N GLU A 369 -8.77 -7.27 -13.59
CA GLU A 369 -8.99 -8.72 -13.67
C GLU A 369 -7.92 -9.48 -12.88
N ALA A 370 -8.36 -10.52 -12.16
CA ALA A 370 -7.45 -11.42 -11.47
C ALA A 370 -6.73 -12.34 -12.46
N SER A 371 -5.46 -12.64 -12.18
CA SER A 371 -4.63 -13.51 -13.02
C SER A 371 -4.73 -14.98 -12.63
N ILE A 372 -5.15 -15.24 -11.40
CA ILE A 372 -5.21 -16.58 -10.83
C ILE A 372 -6.38 -16.73 -9.86
N SER A 373 -6.91 -17.94 -9.70
CA SER A 373 -7.93 -18.25 -8.71
C SER A 373 -7.34 -18.30 -7.29
N ALA A 374 -8.19 -18.19 -6.27
CA ALA A 374 -7.76 -18.39 -4.88
C ALA A 374 -7.24 -19.83 -4.65
N GLU A 375 -7.87 -20.81 -5.30
CA GLU A 375 -7.57 -22.24 -5.21
C GLU A 375 -6.20 -22.56 -5.80
N ASP A 376 -5.91 -22.04 -6.99
CA ASP A 376 -4.61 -22.25 -7.63
C ASP A 376 -3.50 -21.51 -6.84
N TRP A 377 -3.77 -20.29 -6.38
CA TRP A 377 -2.83 -19.55 -5.55
C TRP A 377 -2.49 -20.30 -4.26
N ILE A 378 -3.49 -20.77 -3.49
CA ILE A 378 -3.21 -21.49 -2.23
C ILE A 378 -2.55 -22.85 -2.49
N SER A 379 -2.75 -23.45 -3.68
CA SER A 379 -2.04 -24.67 -4.10
C SER A 379 -0.56 -24.46 -4.45
N GLY A 380 -0.10 -23.20 -4.49
CA GLY A 380 1.30 -22.84 -4.66
C GLY A 380 1.64 -22.21 -6.01
N ALA A 381 0.66 -21.92 -6.87
CA ALA A 381 0.90 -21.26 -8.15
C ALA A 381 1.03 -19.74 -7.99
N ASP A 382 1.96 -19.15 -8.71
CA ASP A 382 2.22 -17.71 -8.77
C ASP A 382 1.82 -17.15 -10.14
N ALA A 383 1.29 -15.93 -10.17
CA ALA A 383 0.97 -15.23 -11.41
C ALA A 383 1.17 -13.73 -11.22
N ASP A 384 1.89 -13.11 -12.17
CA ASP A 384 1.94 -11.66 -12.29
C ASP A 384 0.53 -11.11 -12.57
N PRO A 385 0.16 -9.93 -12.01
CA PRO A 385 -1.09 -9.27 -12.32
C PRO A 385 -1.25 -9.01 -13.83
N GLN A 386 -2.49 -9.12 -14.33
CA GLN A 386 -2.83 -8.75 -15.70
C GLN A 386 -2.58 -7.26 -15.91
N LEU A 387 -2.06 -6.92 -17.08
CA LEU A 387 -1.78 -5.54 -17.47
C LEU A 387 -2.64 -5.11 -18.65
N ILE A 388 -3.04 -3.84 -18.65
CA ILE A 388 -3.81 -3.20 -19.73
C ILE A 388 -3.14 -1.90 -20.17
N SER A 389 -3.29 -1.58 -21.45
CA SER A 389 -2.91 -0.28 -21.98
C SER A 389 -3.99 0.76 -21.66
N LEU A 390 -3.58 1.96 -21.25
CA LEU A 390 -4.50 3.11 -21.10
C LEU A 390 -4.66 3.93 -22.38
N LYS A 391 -4.09 3.48 -23.49
CA LYS A 391 -4.24 4.12 -24.79
C LYS A 391 -5.70 4.05 -25.24
N GLY A 392 -6.32 5.22 -25.43
CA GLY A 392 -7.75 5.32 -25.76
C GLY A 392 -8.66 5.46 -24.53
N GLY A 393 -8.10 5.56 -23.32
CA GLY A 393 -8.85 5.69 -22.08
C GLY A 393 -9.16 4.34 -21.44
N TYR A 394 -9.57 4.38 -20.17
CA TYR A 394 -9.96 3.17 -19.44
C TYR A 394 -11.44 2.85 -19.67
N VAL A 395 -11.71 1.63 -20.11
CA VAL A 395 -13.04 1.02 -20.09
C VAL A 395 -12.88 -0.30 -19.35
N SER A 396 -13.64 -0.49 -18.27
CA SER A 396 -13.62 -1.73 -17.49
C SER A 396 -13.98 -2.90 -18.41
N GLN A 397 -13.07 -3.87 -18.49
CA GLN A 397 -13.28 -5.10 -19.27
C GLN A 397 -13.91 -6.19 -18.39
N ALA A 398 -13.77 -6.06 -17.07
CA ALA A 398 -14.47 -6.92 -16.13
C ALA A 398 -15.99 -6.75 -16.31
N GLN A 399 -16.69 -7.86 -16.58
CA GLN A 399 -18.14 -7.89 -16.45
C GLN A 399 -18.46 -7.50 -15.00
N SER A 400 -19.39 -6.56 -14.80
CA SER A 400 -19.90 -6.18 -13.47
C SER A 400 -20.53 -7.41 -12.81
N THR A 401 -19.67 -8.22 -12.21
CA THR A 401 -20.02 -9.51 -11.66
C THR A 401 -20.33 -9.26 -10.20
N THR A 402 -21.58 -9.54 -9.84
CA THR A 402 -21.99 -9.49 -8.43
C THR A 402 -21.18 -10.52 -7.67
N LEU A 403 -20.49 -10.11 -6.60
CA LEU A 403 -19.78 -11.04 -5.75
C LEU A 403 -20.78 -12.02 -5.13
N THR A 404 -20.72 -13.29 -5.53
CA THR A 404 -21.54 -14.38 -4.98
C THR A 404 -20.73 -15.21 -4.02
N VAL A 405 -21.21 -15.36 -2.78
CA VAL A 405 -20.54 -16.17 -1.75
C VAL A 405 -21.13 -17.57 -1.74
N THR A 406 -20.32 -18.56 -2.07
CA THR A 406 -20.73 -19.98 -2.06
C THR A 406 -20.11 -20.66 -0.85
N LYS A 407 -20.87 -20.76 0.24
CA LYS A 407 -20.45 -21.54 1.41
C LYS A 407 -20.51 -23.03 1.07
N LYS A 408 -19.43 -23.78 1.27
CA LYS A 408 -19.48 -25.25 1.19
C LYS A 408 -20.45 -25.75 2.26
N SER A 409 -21.48 -26.52 1.86
CA SER A 409 -22.46 -27.06 2.80
C SER A 409 -21.76 -28.00 3.78
N ASN A 410 -21.84 -27.73 5.08
CA ASN A 410 -21.34 -28.64 6.10
C ASN A 410 -22.16 -29.94 6.08
N VAL A 411 -21.47 -31.08 6.09
CA VAL A 411 -22.08 -32.43 6.07
C VAL A 411 -23.02 -32.68 7.27
N LEU A 412 -22.94 -31.84 8.31
CA LEU A 412 -23.76 -31.91 9.52
C LEU A 412 -25.17 -31.32 9.36
N ASP A 413 -25.45 -30.51 8.33
CA ASP A 413 -26.81 -29.98 8.08
C ASP A 413 -27.75 -31.03 7.45
N LYS A 414 -27.27 -32.26 7.18
CA LYS A 414 -28.06 -33.38 6.65
C LYS A 414 -28.57 -34.38 7.70
N MET A 415 -28.43 -34.11 9.00
CA MET A 415 -29.03 -34.96 10.03
C MET A 415 -30.28 -34.32 10.65
N ALA A 416 -31.41 -34.47 9.96
CA ALA A 416 -32.73 -34.37 10.59
C ALA A 416 -33.03 -35.66 11.40
N PRO A 417 -33.81 -35.58 12.50
CA PRO A 417 -34.01 -36.71 13.40
C PRO A 417 -34.87 -37.80 12.77
N LYS A 418 -34.42 -39.06 12.88
CA LYS A 418 -35.21 -40.24 12.51
C LYS A 418 -36.42 -40.38 13.45
N SER A 419 -37.62 -40.18 12.92
CA SER A 419 -38.84 -40.81 13.45
C SER A 419 -39.33 -41.84 12.42
N GLY A 420 -39.48 -43.08 12.88
CA GLY A 420 -39.89 -44.21 12.06
C GLY A 420 -41.40 -44.41 12.02
N GLY A 421 -41.90 -44.99 10.94
CA GLY A 421 -43.27 -45.49 10.79
C GLY A 421 -43.62 -45.81 9.33
N PRO A 422 -44.41 -46.85 9.03
CA PRO A 422 -44.08 -47.81 7.97
C PRO A 422 -44.77 -47.60 6.60
N LYS A 423 -44.15 -48.22 5.59
CA LYS A 423 -44.61 -48.38 4.19
C LYS A 423 -45.95 -49.12 4.10
N THR A 424 -46.79 -48.70 3.14
CA THR A 424 -47.68 -49.61 2.39
C THR A 424 -47.71 -49.22 0.91
N LEU A 425 -47.46 -50.24 0.08
CA LEU A 425 -47.59 -50.25 -1.37
C LEU A 425 -49.06 -50.23 -1.78
N SER A 426 -49.39 -49.57 -2.88
CA SER A 426 -50.39 -50.10 -3.81
C SER A 426 -50.04 -49.69 -5.23
N ALA A 427 -49.98 -50.71 -6.10
CA ALA A 427 -49.81 -50.60 -7.52
C ALA A 427 -51.17 -50.28 -8.18
N SER A 428 -51.14 -49.53 -9.28
CA SER A 428 -52.16 -49.67 -10.32
C SER A 428 -51.52 -49.52 -11.69
N THR A 429 -51.91 -50.46 -12.54
CA THR A 429 -51.44 -50.78 -13.88
C THR A 429 -52.36 -50.16 -14.94
N GLY A 430 -51.80 -49.89 -16.12
CA GLY A 430 -52.53 -49.76 -17.40
C GLY A 430 -52.57 -48.33 -17.95
N GLY A 431 -52.21 -48.03 -19.20
CA GLY A 431 -51.75 -48.86 -20.32
C GLY A 431 -51.32 -47.99 -21.52
N SER A 432 -50.56 -48.61 -22.45
CA SER A 432 -50.57 -48.51 -23.93
C SER A 432 -50.98 -47.17 -24.61
N ALA A 433 -50.35 -46.66 -25.68
CA ALA A 433 -49.43 -47.19 -26.69
C ALA A 433 -48.87 -46.01 -27.53
N GLY A 434 -47.81 -46.26 -28.31
CA GLY A 434 -47.40 -45.37 -29.41
C GLY A 434 -45.95 -45.61 -29.85
N ALA A 435 -45.76 -46.54 -30.79
CA ALA A 435 -44.46 -46.89 -31.37
C ALA A 435 -43.97 -45.85 -32.39
N SER A 436 -42.65 -45.65 -32.51
CA SER A 436 -41.92 -46.02 -33.73
C SER A 436 -40.40 -45.94 -33.54
N ALA A 437 -39.75 -47.02 -33.94
CA ALA A 437 -38.32 -47.29 -34.09
C ALA A 437 -37.72 -46.48 -35.26
N ASN A 438 -36.44 -46.46 -35.66
CA ASN A 438 -35.12 -47.06 -35.35
C ASN A 438 -34.13 -46.22 -36.23
N GLY A 439 -32.81 -46.16 -36.10
CA GLY A 439 -31.84 -46.98 -35.39
C GLY A 439 -30.42 -46.41 -35.59
N SER A 440 -29.52 -46.93 -34.77
CA SER A 440 -28.08 -46.66 -34.59
C SER A 440 -27.21 -47.32 -35.70
N PRO A 441 -25.88 -47.61 -35.54
CA PRO A 441 -24.84 -47.10 -34.63
C PRO A 441 -23.45 -46.81 -35.31
N VAL A 442 -22.57 -46.16 -34.52
CA VAL A 442 -21.13 -46.41 -34.22
C VAL A 442 -20.30 -47.34 -35.15
N THR A 443 -19.05 -46.96 -35.47
CA THR A 443 -17.76 -47.59 -35.03
C THR A 443 -16.58 -47.44 -36.05
N VAL A 444 -15.53 -46.72 -35.65
CA VAL A 444 -14.05 -46.99 -35.70
C VAL A 444 -13.44 -47.72 -36.92
N ASN A 445 -12.39 -47.16 -37.55
CA ASN A 445 -11.03 -47.77 -37.52
C ASN A 445 -9.90 -46.99 -38.18
N ASN A 446 -8.71 -47.24 -37.62
CA ASN A 446 -7.36 -46.79 -37.94
C ASN A 446 -6.76 -47.59 -39.13
N GLY A 447 -5.78 -47.04 -39.85
CA GLY A 447 -5.03 -47.82 -40.85
C GLY A 447 -3.96 -47.06 -41.63
N THR A 448 -2.70 -47.42 -41.39
CA THR A 448 -1.46 -46.83 -41.88
C THR A 448 -0.95 -47.46 -43.20
N SER A 449 -0.10 -46.69 -43.89
CA SER A 449 1.05 -47.07 -44.75
C SER A 449 0.88 -47.30 -46.26
N GLY A 450 1.75 -46.63 -47.03
CA GLY A 450 2.52 -47.28 -48.09
C GLY A 450 2.38 -46.78 -49.54
N GLY A 451 3.31 -45.91 -49.98
CA GLY A 451 4.07 -46.14 -51.24
C GLY A 451 3.64 -45.47 -52.55
N GLY A 452 4.44 -44.48 -53.00
CA GLY A 452 5.20 -44.58 -54.27
C GLY A 452 4.67 -43.93 -55.56
N GLY A 453 5.30 -42.82 -55.97
CA GLY A 453 5.84 -42.62 -57.34
C GLY A 453 5.09 -41.70 -58.32
N GLY A 454 5.78 -40.66 -58.83
CA GLY A 454 5.47 -40.05 -60.14
C GLY A 454 5.60 -38.53 -60.28
N SER A 455 6.77 -38.08 -60.75
CA SER A 455 7.22 -36.77 -61.28
C SER A 455 6.18 -35.74 -61.80
N THR A 456 6.40 -34.45 -61.51
CA THR A 456 6.97 -33.42 -62.44
C THR A 456 6.97 -32.03 -61.78
N SER A 457 8.12 -31.33 -61.78
CA SER A 457 8.26 -29.87 -61.67
C SER A 457 8.45 -29.31 -63.10
N PRO A 458 8.21 -28.01 -63.43
CA PRO A 458 8.54 -26.84 -62.61
C PRO A 458 7.59 -25.62 -62.71
N ALA A 459 7.70 -24.69 -61.74
CA ALA A 459 7.96 -23.26 -61.94
C ALA A 459 7.47 -22.42 -60.75
N ASN A 460 8.38 -21.56 -60.28
CA ASN A 460 8.23 -20.64 -59.16
C ASN A 460 6.97 -19.75 -59.22
N GLY A 461 6.22 -19.76 -58.13
CA GLY A 461 5.25 -18.74 -57.76
C GLY A 461 5.04 -18.81 -56.26
N THR A 462 5.91 -18.17 -55.48
CA THR A 462 5.78 -18.10 -54.02
C THR A 462 4.55 -17.25 -53.70
N GLN A 463 3.41 -17.91 -53.48
CA GLN A 463 2.26 -17.30 -52.80
C GLN A 463 2.52 -17.29 -51.30
N GLN A 464 2.43 -16.09 -50.74
CA GLN A 464 2.63 -15.77 -49.34
C GLN A 464 1.40 -16.23 -48.54
N ILE A 465 1.60 -17.05 -47.49
CA ILE A 465 0.52 -17.49 -46.60
C ILE A 465 0.44 -16.52 -45.42
N THR A 466 -0.68 -15.80 -45.33
CA THR A 466 -0.98 -14.88 -44.23
C THR A 466 -1.83 -15.58 -43.17
N ILE A 467 -1.34 -15.63 -41.92
CA ILE A 467 -2.17 -15.89 -40.74
C ILE A 467 -2.02 -14.69 -39.80
N GLY A 468 -3.12 -14.00 -39.49
CA GLY A 468 -3.18 -13.02 -38.39
C GLY A 468 -2.75 -11.58 -38.69
N GLY A 469 -2.72 -11.13 -39.95
CA GLY A 469 -2.60 -9.69 -40.29
C GLY A 469 -1.26 -9.01 -39.99
N VAL A 470 -0.25 -9.74 -39.52
CA VAL A 470 1.11 -9.24 -39.31
C VAL A 470 2.03 -9.88 -40.35
N SER A 471 2.78 -9.07 -41.09
CA SER A 471 3.65 -9.56 -42.16
C SER A 471 4.88 -10.28 -41.59
N GLU A 472 5.44 -11.23 -42.33
CA GLU A 472 6.66 -11.97 -41.97
C GLU A 472 7.86 -11.01 -41.71
N GLN A 473 7.84 -9.84 -42.38
CA GLN A 473 8.77 -8.74 -42.13
C GLN A 473 8.59 -8.09 -40.75
N GLN A 474 7.35 -7.84 -40.31
CA GLN A 474 7.08 -7.27 -38.98
C GLN A 474 7.51 -8.21 -37.85
N PHE A 475 7.37 -9.52 -38.04
CA PHE A 475 7.84 -10.51 -37.07
C PHE A 475 9.38 -10.56 -37.01
N GLY A 476 10.05 -10.42 -38.15
CA GLY A 476 11.50 -10.33 -38.25
C GLY A 476 12.06 -9.06 -37.59
N GLU A 477 11.41 -7.91 -37.80
CA GLU A 477 11.77 -6.64 -37.16
C GLU A 477 11.59 -6.70 -35.64
N LEU A 478 10.47 -7.26 -35.17
CA LEU A 478 10.18 -7.42 -33.75
C LEU A 478 11.19 -8.35 -33.06
N ARG A 479 11.53 -9.47 -33.72
CA ARG A 479 12.57 -10.40 -33.25
C ARG A 479 13.93 -9.73 -33.16
N THR A 480 14.31 -8.95 -34.17
CA THR A 480 15.59 -8.22 -34.18
C THR A 480 15.66 -7.20 -33.04
N LYS A 481 14.54 -6.49 -32.78
CA LYS A 481 14.43 -5.54 -31.67
C LYS A 481 14.56 -6.24 -30.31
N PHE A 482 13.92 -7.39 -30.13
CA PHE A 482 14.06 -8.20 -28.91
C PHE A 482 15.48 -8.73 -28.73
N GLU A 483 16.14 -9.20 -29.78
CA GLU A 483 17.53 -9.67 -29.74
C GLU A 483 18.51 -8.54 -29.37
N GLU A 484 18.26 -7.31 -29.85
CA GLU A 484 19.06 -6.13 -29.52
C GLU A 484 18.87 -5.69 -28.06
N GLU A 485 17.63 -5.67 -27.57
CA GLU A 485 17.33 -5.40 -26.15
C GLU A 485 17.96 -6.47 -25.24
N PHE A 486 17.87 -7.75 -25.63
CA PHE A 486 18.52 -8.85 -24.88
C PHE A 486 20.04 -8.68 -24.84
N ARG A 487 20.65 -8.19 -25.93
CA ARG A 487 22.08 -7.87 -25.99
C ARG A 487 22.44 -6.68 -25.08
N LYS A 488 21.61 -5.63 -25.04
CA LYS A 488 21.80 -4.48 -24.13
C LYS A 488 21.68 -4.89 -22.67
N LEU A 489 20.66 -5.69 -22.31
CA LEU A 489 20.48 -6.25 -20.98
C LEU A 489 21.68 -7.10 -20.54
N LYS A 490 22.17 -7.99 -21.41
CA LYS A 490 23.40 -8.77 -21.15
C LYS A 490 24.63 -7.87 -20.93
N ALA A 491 24.81 -6.82 -21.74
CA ALA A 491 25.91 -5.88 -21.58
C ALA A 491 25.83 -5.10 -20.26
N ILE A 492 24.62 -4.72 -19.84
CA ILE A 492 24.36 -4.09 -18.54
C ILE A 492 24.71 -5.07 -17.42
N ILE A 493 24.21 -6.31 -17.46
CA ILE A 493 24.53 -7.34 -16.45
C ILE A 493 26.05 -7.52 -16.33
N VAL A 494 26.77 -7.72 -17.44
CA VAL A 494 28.24 -7.86 -17.43
C VAL A 494 28.92 -6.62 -16.84
N LYS A 495 28.43 -5.41 -17.15
CA LYS A 495 28.96 -4.17 -16.57
C LYS A 495 28.72 -4.09 -15.07
N HIS A 496 27.54 -4.49 -14.61
CA HIS A 496 27.21 -4.56 -13.18
C HIS A 496 28.01 -5.64 -12.47
N GLU A 497 28.16 -6.85 -13.03
CA GLU A 497 29.02 -7.91 -12.51
C GLU A 497 30.49 -7.49 -12.40
N ASN A 498 31.02 -6.79 -13.40
CA ASN A 498 32.37 -6.26 -13.36
C ASN A 498 32.53 -5.16 -12.31
N ARG A 499 31.50 -4.33 -12.12
CA ARG A 499 31.48 -3.31 -11.07
C ARG A 499 31.37 -3.94 -9.68
N ILE A 500 30.57 -4.99 -9.52
CA ILE A 500 30.47 -5.80 -8.30
C ILE A 500 31.85 -6.38 -7.98
N ARG A 501 32.50 -7.06 -8.94
CA ARG A 501 33.87 -7.59 -8.75
C ARG A 501 34.89 -6.51 -8.37
N SER A 502 34.82 -5.34 -8.98
CA SER A 502 35.71 -4.21 -8.64
C SER A 502 35.46 -3.67 -7.23
N LEU A 503 34.20 -3.63 -6.80
CA LEU A 503 33.82 -3.21 -5.45
C LEU A 503 34.21 -4.25 -4.41
N GLU A 504 33.97 -5.54 -4.67
CA GLU A 504 34.42 -6.67 -3.84
C GLU A 504 35.95 -6.67 -3.68
N ALA A 505 36.71 -6.44 -4.76
CA ALA A 505 38.16 -6.31 -4.69
C ALA A 505 38.60 -5.10 -3.86
N THR A 506 37.85 -4.00 -3.90
CA THR A 506 38.11 -2.81 -3.09
C THR A 506 37.82 -3.06 -1.61
N VAL A 507 36.69 -3.71 -1.29
CA VAL A 507 36.33 -4.13 0.07
C VAL A 507 37.39 -5.08 0.62
N LYS A 508 37.79 -6.09 -0.16
CA LYS A 508 38.86 -7.02 0.22
C LYS A 508 40.18 -6.30 0.48
N ALA A 509 40.56 -5.33 -0.36
CA ALA A 509 41.77 -4.53 -0.15
C ALA A 509 41.68 -3.62 1.08
N MET A 510 40.48 -3.21 1.51
CA MET A 510 40.27 -2.50 2.77
C MET A 510 40.38 -3.45 3.97
N THR A 511 39.85 -4.67 3.86
CA THR A 511 39.98 -5.72 4.89
C THR A 511 41.44 -6.16 5.07
N ASP A 512 42.18 -6.35 3.98
CA ASP A 512 43.59 -6.74 3.98
C ASP A 512 44.52 -5.62 4.52
N ARG A 513 44.03 -4.37 4.60
CA ARG A 513 44.76 -3.21 5.18
C ARG A 513 44.60 -3.06 6.69
N GLY A 514 43.91 -3.97 7.37
CA GLY A 514 43.99 -4.16 8.83
C GLY A 514 43.40 -3.02 9.66
N LEU A 515 42.10 -3.11 9.97
CA LEU A 515 41.57 -2.65 11.25
C LEU A 515 41.18 -3.88 12.06
N THR A 516 42.17 -4.48 12.72
CA THR A 516 41.93 -5.44 13.81
C THR A 516 41.76 -4.68 15.10
N GLU A 517 40.70 -5.01 15.82
CA GLU A 517 40.47 -4.70 17.23
C GLU A 517 41.74 -4.82 18.07
N VAL A 518 41.87 -3.94 19.08
CA VAL A 518 42.75 -4.18 20.21
C VAL A 518 41.90 -4.05 21.48
N ASP A 519 41.44 -5.19 22.00
CA ASP A 519 41.01 -5.33 23.39
C ASP A 519 42.24 -5.34 24.32
N GLY A 520 42.09 -4.75 25.50
CA GLY A 520 43.19 -4.46 26.43
C GLY A 520 43.55 -5.57 27.42
N ALA A 521 44.73 -5.42 28.04
CA ALA A 521 44.99 -5.68 29.47
C ALA A 521 46.48 -5.44 29.81
N GLY A 522 46.73 -4.63 30.84
CA GLY A 522 47.81 -4.74 31.83
C GLY A 522 49.28 -4.71 31.39
N LEU A 523 50.05 -3.74 31.89
CA LEU A 523 51.16 -3.98 32.84
C LEU A 523 51.94 -2.70 33.19
N ALA A 524 52.15 -2.59 34.50
CA ALA A 524 53.11 -1.83 35.30
C ALA A 524 54.25 -1.02 34.66
N ALA A 525 54.50 0.12 35.30
CA ALA A 525 55.65 1.01 35.16
C ALA A 525 57.03 0.36 35.40
N PRO A 526 58.11 1.06 35.02
CA PRO A 526 59.29 1.15 35.87
C PRO A 526 59.74 2.59 36.13
N ALA A 527 60.48 2.75 37.23
CA ALA A 527 60.89 3.99 37.87
C ALA A 527 62.34 4.42 37.56
N ALA A 528 62.57 5.74 37.77
CA ALA A 528 63.81 6.46 38.16
C ALA A 528 65.01 6.49 37.16
N THR A 529 65.82 7.57 37.00
CA THR A 529 66.39 8.52 37.99
C THR A 529 67.08 9.74 37.31
N THR A 530 67.14 10.89 38.02
CA THR A 530 68.13 12.03 38.02
C THR A 530 68.27 12.97 36.80
N GLY A 531 68.34 14.32 36.91
CA GLY A 531 68.32 15.24 38.06
C GLY A 531 68.42 16.75 37.66
N THR A 532 68.11 17.63 38.65
CA THR A 532 68.51 19.06 38.88
C THR A 532 68.11 20.14 37.83
N SER A 533 67.64 21.36 38.12
CA SER A 533 67.77 22.26 39.28
C SER A 533 66.73 23.42 39.31
N SER A 534 66.59 24.02 40.51
CA SER A 534 66.12 25.39 40.88
C SER A 534 64.62 25.76 40.93
N SER A 535 64.12 25.83 42.18
CA SER A 535 62.99 26.62 42.74
C SER A 535 63.53 27.93 43.37
N PRO A 536 62.75 28.98 43.77
CA PRO A 536 61.61 28.96 44.75
C PRO A 536 60.39 29.89 44.44
N ALA A 537 59.13 29.46 44.66
CA ALA A 537 58.26 29.52 45.87
C ALA A 537 57.56 30.90 46.10
N PRO A 538 56.45 31.04 46.88
CA PRO A 538 55.58 30.05 47.58
C PRO A 538 54.07 30.19 47.19
N ALA A 539 53.17 29.19 47.33
CA ALA A 539 52.48 28.65 48.53
C ALA A 539 51.66 29.72 49.32
N SER A 540 50.43 29.53 49.82
CA SER A 540 49.48 28.41 49.89
C SER A 540 48.26 28.84 50.77
N LEU A 541 47.04 28.41 50.40
CA LEU A 541 46.01 27.81 51.30
C LEU A 541 45.34 28.74 52.40
N PRO A 542 44.33 28.27 53.18
CA PRO A 542 42.90 28.49 52.90
C PRO A 542 42.12 29.03 54.15
N PRO A 543 40.99 28.44 54.61
CA PRO A 543 39.69 29.10 54.82
C PRO A 543 39.42 29.49 56.30
N THR A 544 38.30 30.19 56.58
CA THR A 544 37.34 29.91 57.68
C THR A 544 36.25 31.00 57.79
N SER A 545 35.22 30.63 58.55
CA SER A 545 33.83 31.08 58.70
C SER A 545 33.52 32.25 59.65
N ASP A 546 32.33 32.82 59.42
CA ASP A 546 31.25 33.26 60.34
C ASP A 546 31.29 34.52 61.25
N GLU A 547 30.05 35.03 61.44
CA GLU A 547 29.48 35.99 62.41
C GLU A 547 29.59 37.51 62.08
N THR A 548 28.60 38.42 62.27
CA THR A 548 27.31 38.46 63.01
C THR A 548 26.46 39.72 62.66
N THR A 549 25.11 39.62 62.77
CA THR A 549 24.10 40.53 63.41
C THR A 549 23.66 41.94 62.87
N ALA A 550 22.40 41.98 62.38
CA ALA A 550 21.17 42.79 62.72
C ALA A 550 20.99 44.35 62.69
N GLN A 551 19.77 44.72 62.21
CA GLN A 551 18.87 45.89 62.51
C GLN A 551 19.30 47.30 61.99
N GLN A 552 18.47 48.22 61.44
CA GLN A 552 17.12 48.74 61.82
C GLN A 552 16.57 49.80 60.80
N GLN A 553 15.24 50.07 60.79
CA GLN A 553 14.52 51.36 60.53
C GLN A 553 14.48 51.99 59.10
N GLN A 554 13.45 52.73 58.61
CA GLN A 554 12.05 53.05 58.95
C GLN A 554 11.45 54.01 57.86
N ILE A 555 10.12 54.06 57.74
CA ILE A 555 9.21 55.20 57.42
C ILE A 555 9.02 55.72 55.96
N ALA A 556 7.75 55.64 55.49
CA ALA A 556 6.87 56.70 54.93
C ALA A 556 5.99 56.14 53.78
N ALA A 557 4.74 56.52 53.49
CA ALA A 557 3.61 57.16 54.18
C ALA A 557 2.48 57.27 53.11
N ALA A 558 1.20 57.13 53.52
CA ALA A 558 -0.05 57.71 52.98
C ALA A 558 -0.38 57.60 51.46
N GLY A 559 -1.60 57.41 50.97
CA GLY A 559 -2.99 57.33 51.46
C GLY A 559 -3.86 57.07 50.20
N ASP A 560 -4.85 56.18 50.25
CA ASP A 560 -6.29 56.45 50.51
C ASP A 560 -7.00 57.12 49.30
N GLY A 561 -8.17 56.71 48.79
CA GLY A 561 -9.21 55.73 49.15
C GLY A 561 -10.00 55.34 47.87
N GLY A 562 -10.78 54.25 47.85
CA GLY A 562 -12.21 54.21 48.26
C GLY A 562 -13.12 54.72 47.11
N GLY A 563 -14.13 54.04 46.58
CA GLY A 563 -14.79 52.78 46.92
C GLY A 563 -15.93 52.47 45.93
N ASN A 564 -16.59 51.33 46.15
CA ASN A 564 -17.86 50.93 45.52
C ASN A 564 -18.98 51.96 45.75
N TYR A 565 -19.90 52.13 44.78
CA TYR A 565 -21.36 51.91 44.92
C TYR A 565 -22.17 52.46 43.72
N ARG A 566 -23.08 51.61 43.21
CA ARG A 566 -24.48 51.83 42.77
C ARG A 566 -24.87 51.60 41.30
N ASN A 567 -25.89 50.73 41.20
CA ASN A 567 -26.90 50.59 40.16
C ASN A 567 -27.43 51.91 39.60
N SER A 568 -27.74 51.91 38.30
CA SER A 568 -28.99 52.47 37.79
C SER A 568 -29.38 51.82 36.46
N THR A 569 -30.51 51.11 36.51
CA THR A 569 -31.43 50.75 35.42
C THR A 569 -31.72 51.95 34.50
N LEU A 570 -31.99 51.70 33.21
CA LEU A 570 -33.10 52.27 32.40
C LEU A 570 -32.98 51.83 30.92
N GLU A 571 -33.90 50.96 30.50
CA GLU A 571 -34.54 50.95 29.16
C GLU A 571 -35.47 52.20 29.02
N PRO A 572 -36.16 52.54 27.90
CA PRO A 572 -36.53 51.70 26.73
C PRO A 572 -36.60 52.36 25.32
N ASP A 573 -36.87 51.49 24.33
CA ASP A 573 -37.83 51.57 23.20
C ASP A 573 -37.73 52.53 21.98
N GLU A 574 -38.26 51.96 20.88
CA GLU A 574 -38.87 52.53 19.65
C GLU A 574 -37.92 52.99 18.51
N VAL A 575 -38.04 52.56 17.24
CA VAL A 575 -39.15 52.01 16.41
C VAL A 575 -38.63 50.97 15.43
#